data_AF-A0A8T4KK26-F1
#
_entry.id   AF-A0A8T4KK26-F1
#
_cell.length_a   1.000
_cell.length_b   1.000
_cell.length_c   1.000
_cell.angle_alpha   90.00
_cell.angle_beta   90.00
_cell.angle_gamma   90.00
#
_symmetry.space_group_name_H-M   'P 1'
#
loop_
_entity.id
_entity.type
_entity.pdbx_description
1 polymer ?
#
loop_
_entity_poly.entity_id
_entity_poly.type
_entity_poly.pdbx_seq_one_letter_code
_entity_poly.pdbx_strand_id
1 'polypeptide(L)'
;MNNGMEIPKLMKKEGARKLFHEACRKLGIDEKRMSELCVYELTDGTRTSTDLGGWEAYFDGGMFVLRLFHIMSMLGAKNAYVLTTGEGHKKRDNYSDIMQSLEKQVNVYSRYVKEHNVRLKFVANVPILARFTKFMRMLNKLENESAKNDGMTVYVLINYSADWAYRTGALKKLPNANVIIKHTKGQVNEGLWLPGKLHNNGFVYAQNGSSSRNWTDKQLVYFAALMLKSMIHHQGQQYQKSYKEGEKEYIRDMREKKMVFVHKKLLPKPTKRVVIFSNLGPEVYEF
;
A
#
# COMPACT_ATOMS: atom_id res chain seq x y z
N MET A 1 -32.16 -1.84 -6.64
CA MET A 1 -31.93 -0.61 -5.85
C MET A 1 -30.61 0.00 -6.29
N ASN A 2 -30.66 1.18 -6.90
CA ASN A 2 -29.48 1.93 -7.33
C ASN A 2 -28.95 2.71 -6.12
N ASN A 3 -28.36 2.01 -5.14
CA ASN A 3 -27.57 2.69 -4.12
C ASN A 3 -26.31 3.18 -4.82
N GLY A 4 -26.26 4.48 -5.12
CA GLY A 4 -25.11 5.11 -5.73
C GLY A 4 -23.84 4.67 -5.00
N MET A 5 -22.88 4.16 -5.75
CA MET A 5 -21.55 3.84 -5.24
C MET A 5 -20.87 5.16 -4.87
N GLU A 6 -21.08 5.60 -3.64
CA GLU A 6 -20.56 6.86 -3.11
C GLU A 6 -19.10 6.72 -2.70
N ILE A 7 -18.35 7.82 -2.87
CA ILE A 7 -17.02 7.93 -2.29
C ILE A 7 -17.21 7.84 -0.77
N PRO A 8 -16.49 6.95 -0.05
CA PRO A 8 -16.58 6.92 1.40
C PRO A 8 -16.22 8.29 1.96
N LYS A 9 -16.89 8.74 3.03
CA LYS A 9 -16.55 9.99 3.70
C LYS A 9 -15.06 9.99 4.05
N LEU A 10 -14.29 10.88 3.40
CA LEU A 10 -12.85 10.92 3.55
C LEU A 10 -12.44 11.74 4.78
N MET A 11 -11.38 11.29 5.45
CA MET A 11 -10.77 12.01 6.56
C MET A 11 -10.24 13.38 6.10
N LYS A 12 -10.39 14.41 6.94
CA LYS A 12 -9.81 15.74 6.71
C LYS A 12 -8.32 15.79 7.08
N LYS A 13 -7.58 16.67 6.41
CA LYS A 13 -6.12 16.83 6.53
C LYS A 13 -5.66 17.13 7.95
N GLU A 14 -6.33 18.05 8.64
CA GLU A 14 -5.98 18.44 10.02
C GLU A 14 -6.13 17.26 10.98
N GLY A 15 -7.21 16.48 10.82
CA GLY A 15 -7.45 15.27 11.60
C GLY A 15 -6.40 14.19 11.35
N ALA A 16 -6.05 13.95 10.09
CA ALA A 16 -5.02 12.99 9.71
C ALA A 16 -3.66 13.36 10.30
N ARG A 17 -3.23 14.62 10.16
CA ARG A 17 -1.94 15.12 10.65
C ARG A 17 -1.83 15.03 12.17
N LYS A 18 -2.87 15.43 12.91
CA LYS A 18 -2.88 15.33 14.38
C LYS A 18 -2.71 13.89 14.86
N LEU A 19 -3.47 12.96 14.27
CA LEU A 19 -3.36 11.53 14.62
C LEU A 19 -2.01 10.94 14.23
N PHE A 20 -1.46 11.36 13.09
CA PHE A 20 -0.17 10.89 12.61
C PHE A 20 0.97 11.35 13.51
N HIS A 21 0.94 12.61 13.94
CA HIS A 21 1.89 13.15 14.90
C HIS A 21 1.87 12.38 16.22
N GLU A 22 0.67 12.08 16.74
CA GLU A 22 0.52 11.25 17.94
C GLU A 22 1.12 9.84 17.74
N ALA A 23 0.82 9.21 16.60
CA ALA A 23 1.34 7.88 16.27
C ALA A 23 2.87 7.88 16.13
N CYS A 24 3.44 8.87 15.43
CA CYS A 24 4.88 9.01 15.26
C CYS A 24 5.59 9.24 16.60
N ARG A 25 5.02 10.07 17.49
CA ARG A 25 5.53 10.25 18.86
C ARG A 25 5.54 8.96 19.66
N LYS A 26 4.45 8.18 19.62
CA LYS A 26 4.36 6.86 20.29
C LYS A 26 5.38 5.85 19.74
N LEU A 27 5.71 5.97 18.46
CA LEU A 27 6.64 5.09 17.75
C LEU A 27 8.11 5.55 17.82
N GLY A 28 8.34 6.78 18.28
CA GLY A 28 9.67 7.40 18.34
C GLY A 28 10.28 7.63 16.96
N ILE A 29 9.49 8.10 15.99
CA ILE A 29 9.94 8.32 14.60
C ILE A 29 9.70 9.76 14.15
N ASP A 30 10.54 10.25 13.23
CA ASP A 30 10.40 11.59 12.63
C ASP A 30 9.40 11.59 11.47
N GLU A 31 8.29 12.31 11.66
CA GLU A 31 7.22 12.43 10.68
C GLU A 31 7.59 13.24 9.41
N LYS A 32 8.64 14.08 9.46
CA LYS A 32 9.05 14.94 8.32
C LYS A 32 9.48 14.12 7.10
N ARG A 33 9.87 12.86 7.34
CA ARG A 33 10.36 11.93 6.33
C ARG A 33 9.26 11.26 5.51
N MET A 34 7.99 11.60 5.76
CA MET A 34 6.85 11.04 5.02
C MET A 34 6.94 11.27 3.51
N SER A 35 7.58 12.36 3.07
CA SER A 35 7.77 12.65 1.64
C SER A 35 8.71 11.66 0.92
N GLU A 36 9.57 10.98 1.66
CA GLU A 36 10.49 9.96 1.15
C GLU A 36 9.82 8.59 1.04
N LEU A 37 8.69 8.38 1.72
CA LEU A 37 7.99 7.09 1.74
C LEU A 37 7.39 6.79 0.37
N CYS A 38 7.75 5.62 -0.17
CA CYS A 38 7.14 5.05 -1.37
C CYS A 38 6.78 3.59 -1.13
N VAL A 39 5.49 3.34 -0.93
CA VAL A 39 4.98 2.01 -0.60
C VAL A 39 4.65 1.21 -1.84
N TYR A 40 4.74 -0.11 -1.74
CA TYR A 40 4.15 -1.07 -2.66
C TYR A 40 3.11 -1.90 -1.93
N GLU A 41 1.84 -1.57 -2.16
CA GLU A 41 0.66 -2.16 -1.52
C GLU A 41 0.19 -3.41 -2.29
N LEU A 42 0.40 -4.59 -1.70
CA LEU A 42 -0.14 -5.85 -2.21
C LEU A 42 -1.45 -6.21 -1.48
N THR A 43 -2.54 -5.66 -2.00
CA THR A 43 -3.90 -5.94 -1.53
C THR A 43 -4.18 -7.45 -1.50
N ASP A 44 -4.80 -7.93 -0.42
CA ASP A 44 -5.18 -9.34 -0.25
C ASP A 44 -6.22 -9.50 0.86
N GLY A 45 -6.85 -10.67 0.91
CA GLY A 45 -7.79 -11.03 1.96
C GLY A 45 -9.11 -10.25 1.92
N THR A 46 -9.39 -9.53 0.85
CA THR A 46 -10.61 -8.72 0.73
C THR A 46 -11.86 -9.59 0.92
N ARG A 47 -11.97 -10.71 0.19
CA ARG A 47 -13.09 -11.67 0.31
C ARG A 47 -13.19 -12.39 1.65
N THR A 48 -12.06 -12.62 2.34
CA THR A 48 -12.06 -13.31 3.63
C THR A 48 -12.26 -12.34 4.80
N SER A 49 -12.38 -11.05 4.52
CA SER A 49 -12.56 -10.01 5.52
C SER A 49 -13.94 -9.36 5.46
N THR A 50 -14.79 -9.71 4.52
CA THR A 50 -16.12 -9.08 4.36
C THR A 50 -17.18 -10.14 4.10
N ASP A 51 -18.41 -9.77 4.44
CA ASP A 51 -19.65 -10.46 4.10
C ASP A 51 -20.10 -10.21 2.65
N LEU A 52 -19.48 -9.26 1.94
CA LEU A 52 -19.80 -8.96 0.54
C LEU A 52 -19.41 -10.10 -0.41
N GLY A 53 -20.25 -10.32 -1.42
CA GLY A 53 -20.03 -11.30 -2.48
C GLY A 53 -19.54 -10.69 -3.80
N GLY A 54 -19.09 -11.54 -4.72
CA GLY A 54 -18.77 -11.17 -6.11
C GLY A 54 -17.84 -9.96 -6.25
N TRP A 55 -18.19 -9.06 -7.18
CA TRP A 55 -17.42 -7.84 -7.47
C TRP A 55 -17.44 -6.80 -6.33
N GLU A 56 -18.46 -6.83 -5.46
CA GLU A 56 -18.62 -5.85 -4.37
C GLU A 56 -17.51 -5.98 -3.32
N ALA A 57 -17.11 -7.22 -3.01
CA ALA A 57 -15.96 -7.47 -2.15
C ALA A 57 -14.72 -6.78 -2.71
N TYR A 58 -14.40 -6.99 -4.00
CA TYR A 58 -13.24 -6.35 -4.65
C TYR A 58 -13.36 -4.83 -4.70
N PHE A 59 -14.58 -4.31 -4.81
CA PHE A 59 -14.82 -2.88 -4.85
C PHE A 59 -14.52 -2.24 -3.50
N ASP A 60 -14.94 -2.88 -2.41
CA ASP A 60 -14.58 -2.49 -1.05
C ASP A 60 -13.06 -2.50 -0.81
N GLY A 61 -12.34 -3.46 -1.39
CA GLY A 61 -10.86 -3.44 -1.41
C GLY A 61 -10.28 -2.24 -2.15
N GLY A 62 -10.86 -1.85 -3.29
CA GLY A 62 -10.51 -0.63 -4.00
C GLY A 62 -10.78 0.65 -3.20
N MET A 63 -11.82 0.66 -2.36
CA MET A 63 -12.12 1.78 -1.45
C MET A 63 -11.14 1.86 -0.28
N PHE A 64 -10.63 0.72 0.20
CA PHE A 64 -9.54 0.70 1.19
C PHE A 64 -8.30 1.41 0.63
N VAL A 65 -7.89 1.06 -0.58
CA VAL A 65 -6.73 1.67 -1.27
C VAL A 65 -6.92 3.17 -1.43
N LEU A 66 -8.10 3.60 -1.89
CA LEU A 66 -8.43 5.02 -2.06
C LEU A 66 -8.26 5.78 -0.74
N ARG A 67 -8.83 5.26 0.36
CA ARG A 67 -8.74 5.89 1.69
C ARG A 67 -7.32 5.92 2.23
N LEU A 68 -6.58 4.83 2.11
CA LEU A 68 -5.18 4.74 2.55
C LEU A 68 -4.33 5.79 1.81
N PHE A 69 -4.43 5.85 0.48
CA PHE A 69 -3.65 6.78 -0.32
C PHE A 69 -4.10 8.23 -0.18
N HIS A 70 -5.37 8.48 0.06
CA HIS A 70 -5.83 9.80 0.46
C HIS A 70 -5.15 10.26 1.76
N ILE A 71 -5.11 9.40 2.79
CA ILE A 71 -4.42 9.68 4.04
C ILE A 71 -2.93 9.92 3.79
N MET A 72 -2.25 9.04 3.06
CA MET A 72 -0.82 9.21 2.77
C MET A 72 -0.51 10.51 2.02
N SER A 73 -1.35 10.90 1.05
CA SER A 73 -1.22 12.16 0.33
C SER A 73 -1.33 13.36 1.28
N MET A 74 -2.30 13.37 2.21
CA MET A 74 -2.46 14.43 3.21
C MET A 74 -1.26 14.55 4.17
N LEU A 75 -0.62 13.41 4.46
CA LEU A 75 0.58 13.31 5.29
C LEU A 75 1.86 13.68 4.54
N GLY A 76 1.81 13.81 3.21
CA GLY A 76 2.90 14.35 2.39
C GLY A 76 3.68 13.32 1.58
N ALA A 77 3.25 12.05 1.53
CA ALA A 77 3.84 11.08 0.62
C ALA A 77 3.71 11.51 -0.84
N LYS A 78 4.72 11.16 -1.64
CA LYS A 78 4.80 11.59 -3.05
C LYS A 78 4.49 10.48 -4.04
N ASN A 79 4.75 9.23 -3.67
CA ASN A 79 4.62 8.10 -4.58
C ASN A 79 4.07 6.89 -3.85
N ALA A 80 3.20 6.12 -4.51
CA ALA A 80 2.77 4.82 -4.02
C ALA A 80 2.49 3.89 -5.20
N TYR A 81 2.71 2.60 -5.01
CA TYR A 81 2.30 1.54 -5.92
C TYR A 81 1.18 0.74 -5.27
N VAL A 82 0.21 0.31 -6.07
CA VAL A 82 -0.79 -0.68 -5.65
C VAL A 82 -0.88 -1.78 -6.69
N LEU A 83 -0.76 -3.02 -6.25
CA LEU A 83 -1.12 -4.18 -7.04
C LEU A 83 -2.60 -4.45 -6.88
N THR A 84 -3.37 -4.27 -7.95
CA THR A 84 -4.79 -4.64 -7.97
C THR A 84 -4.95 -6.09 -8.44
N THR A 85 -4.26 -6.46 -9.52
CA THR A 85 -4.34 -7.81 -10.09
C THR A 85 -3.01 -8.25 -10.68
N GLY A 86 -2.64 -9.51 -10.42
CA GLY A 86 -1.53 -10.18 -11.10
C GLY A 86 -2.02 -10.91 -12.36
N GLU A 87 -1.13 -11.12 -13.32
CA GLU A 87 -1.43 -11.85 -14.57
C GLU A 87 -2.04 -13.24 -14.31
N GLY A 88 -1.58 -13.95 -13.29
CA GLY A 88 -2.10 -15.27 -12.92
C GLY A 88 -3.58 -15.28 -12.53
N HIS A 89 -4.16 -14.13 -12.16
CA HIS A 89 -5.58 -14.02 -11.83
C HIS A 89 -6.49 -14.29 -13.03
N LYS A 90 -6.00 -14.16 -14.28
CA LYS A 90 -6.79 -14.42 -15.51
C LYS A 90 -7.31 -15.86 -15.61
N LYS A 91 -6.72 -16.79 -14.85
CA LYS A 91 -7.08 -18.21 -14.81
C LYS A 91 -8.06 -18.56 -13.69
N ARG A 92 -8.48 -17.59 -12.87
CA ARG A 92 -9.40 -17.82 -11.75
C ARG A 92 -10.86 -17.65 -12.18
N ASP A 93 -11.75 -18.44 -11.59
CA ASP A 93 -13.19 -18.40 -11.91
C ASP A 93 -13.83 -17.04 -11.60
N ASN A 94 -13.31 -16.34 -10.59
CA ASN A 94 -13.79 -15.02 -10.17
C ASN A 94 -13.11 -13.84 -10.88
N TYR A 95 -12.41 -14.07 -11.99
CA TYR A 95 -11.72 -12.99 -12.71
C TYR A 95 -12.69 -11.95 -13.28
N SER A 96 -13.90 -12.37 -13.70
CA SER A 96 -14.97 -11.47 -14.15
C SER A 96 -15.38 -10.47 -13.06
N ASP A 97 -15.57 -10.93 -11.82
CA ASP A 97 -15.91 -10.10 -10.67
C ASP A 97 -14.83 -9.03 -10.40
N ILE A 98 -13.57 -9.43 -10.50
CA ILE A 98 -12.43 -8.54 -10.31
C ILE A 98 -12.43 -7.43 -11.39
N MET A 99 -12.59 -7.81 -12.66
CA MET A 99 -12.61 -6.84 -13.77
C MET A 99 -13.83 -5.91 -13.69
N GLN A 100 -15.00 -6.43 -13.34
CA GLN A 100 -16.22 -5.64 -13.13
C GLN A 100 -16.03 -4.63 -12.00
N SER A 101 -15.38 -5.06 -10.91
CA SER A 101 -15.05 -4.18 -9.79
C SER A 101 -14.13 -3.04 -10.21
N LEU A 102 -13.04 -3.35 -10.93
CA LEU A 102 -12.13 -2.33 -11.45
C LEU A 102 -12.84 -1.33 -12.35
N GLU A 103 -13.70 -1.78 -13.26
CA GLU A 103 -14.50 -0.89 -14.12
C GLU A 103 -15.36 0.08 -13.30
N LYS A 104 -16.02 -0.42 -12.25
CA LYS A 104 -16.84 0.42 -11.36
C LYS A 104 -16.01 1.40 -10.54
N GLN A 105 -14.82 0.99 -10.08
CA GLN A 105 -13.90 1.84 -9.33
C GLN A 105 -13.44 3.05 -10.14
N VAL A 106 -13.24 2.92 -11.46
CA VAL A 106 -12.82 4.05 -12.32
C VAL A 106 -13.74 5.27 -12.19
N ASN A 107 -15.06 5.07 -12.08
CA ASN A 107 -16.01 6.16 -11.91
C ASN A 107 -15.89 6.88 -10.56
N VAL A 108 -15.52 6.14 -9.50
CA VAL A 108 -15.26 6.71 -8.18
C VAL A 108 -13.94 7.47 -8.20
N TYR A 109 -12.90 6.87 -8.78
CA TYR A 109 -11.57 7.46 -8.86
C TYR A 109 -11.57 8.72 -9.74
N SER A 110 -12.37 8.77 -10.82
CA SER A 110 -12.54 9.97 -11.66
C SER A 110 -13.09 11.16 -10.88
N ARG A 111 -14.08 10.95 -10.00
CA ARG A 111 -14.56 12.01 -9.11
C ARG A 111 -13.49 12.41 -8.10
N TYR A 112 -12.86 11.42 -7.47
CA TYR A 112 -11.81 11.64 -6.48
C TYR A 112 -10.64 12.48 -7.01
N VAL A 113 -10.08 12.19 -8.18
CA VAL A 113 -8.92 12.93 -8.72
C VAL A 113 -9.25 14.36 -9.17
N LYS A 114 -10.53 14.69 -9.36
CA LYS A 114 -10.99 16.06 -9.68
C LYS A 114 -11.07 16.92 -8.43
N GLU A 115 -11.37 16.32 -7.28
CA GLU A 115 -11.53 16.99 -6.00
C GLU A 115 -10.24 16.97 -5.16
N HIS A 116 -9.31 16.09 -5.50
CA HIS A 116 -8.08 15.87 -4.76
C HIS A 116 -6.87 15.87 -5.67
N ASN A 117 -5.81 16.52 -5.21
CA ASN A 117 -4.54 16.63 -5.93
C ASN A 117 -3.75 15.30 -5.87
N VAL A 118 -4.26 14.27 -6.54
CA VAL A 118 -3.64 12.95 -6.68
C VAL A 118 -3.59 12.58 -8.15
N ARG A 119 -2.41 12.20 -8.62
CA ARG A 119 -2.19 11.70 -9.97
C ARG A 119 -2.26 10.18 -9.99
N LEU A 120 -2.94 9.62 -10.98
CA LEU A 120 -2.96 8.18 -11.22
C LEU A 120 -2.12 7.86 -12.45
N LYS A 121 -1.42 6.73 -12.41
CA LYS A 121 -0.72 6.16 -13.56
C LYS A 121 -0.96 4.66 -13.62
N PHE A 122 -1.50 4.17 -14.71
CA PHE A 122 -1.80 2.75 -14.88
C PHE A 122 -0.60 2.03 -15.50
N VAL A 123 -0.10 1.02 -14.80
CA VAL A 123 0.95 0.11 -15.27
C VAL A 123 0.29 -1.22 -15.58
N ALA A 124 -0.07 -1.41 -16.85
CA ALA A 124 -0.92 -2.52 -17.23
C ALA A 124 -0.36 -3.33 -18.41
N ASN A 125 -0.51 -4.66 -18.33
CA ASN A 125 -0.19 -5.57 -19.42
C ASN A 125 -1.27 -5.47 -20.51
N VAL A 126 -1.06 -4.54 -21.46
CA VAL A 126 -2.01 -4.19 -22.53
C VAL A 126 -2.49 -5.41 -23.34
N PRO A 127 -1.63 -6.36 -23.77
CA PRO A 127 -2.08 -7.58 -24.44
C PRO A 127 -3.19 -8.33 -23.72
N ILE A 128 -3.15 -8.43 -22.38
CA ILE A 128 -4.18 -9.11 -21.59
C ILE A 128 -5.47 -8.27 -21.54
N LEU A 129 -5.31 -6.95 -21.49
CA LEU A 129 -6.43 -6.02 -21.40
C LEU A 129 -7.07 -5.67 -22.74
N ALA A 130 -6.47 -6.08 -23.87
CA ALA A 130 -6.96 -5.75 -25.21
C ALA A 130 -8.42 -6.15 -25.44
N ARG A 131 -8.88 -7.25 -24.81
CA ARG A 131 -10.29 -7.70 -24.85
C ARG A 131 -11.26 -6.82 -24.07
N PHE A 132 -10.78 -5.94 -23.19
CA PHE A 132 -11.57 -5.03 -22.37
C PHE A 132 -11.47 -3.58 -22.90
N THR A 133 -11.77 -3.37 -24.18
CA THR A 133 -11.57 -2.08 -24.89
C THR A 133 -12.27 -0.91 -24.21
N LYS A 134 -13.50 -1.10 -23.71
CA LYS A 134 -14.24 -0.07 -22.95
C LYS A 134 -13.49 0.31 -21.67
N PHE A 135 -13.06 -0.68 -20.89
CA PHE A 135 -12.30 -0.45 -19.67
C PHE A 135 -10.98 0.28 -19.94
N MET A 136 -10.23 -0.12 -20.97
CA MET A 136 -9.00 0.58 -21.38
C MET A 136 -9.23 2.05 -21.73
N ARG A 137 -10.32 2.37 -22.45
CA ARG A 137 -10.68 3.78 -22.72
C ARG A 137 -10.99 4.54 -21.43
N MET A 138 -11.67 3.90 -20.47
CA MET A 138 -11.95 4.50 -19.17
C MET A 138 -10.67 4.77 -18.37
N LEU A 139 -9.71 3.84 -18.38
CA LEU A 139 -8.40 4.03 -17.73
C LEU A 139 -7.61 5.20 -18.35
N ASN A 140 -7.52 5.25 -19.68
CA ASN A 140 -6.82 6.33 -20.39
C ASN A 140 -7.47 7.70 -20.10
N LYS A 141 -8.80 7.76 -20.09
CA LYS A 141 -9.53 8.98 -19.70
C LYS A 141 -9.18 9.40 -18.27
N LEU A 142 -9.23 8.47 -17.32
CA LEU A 142 -8.92 8.74 -15.92
C LEU A 142 -7.46 9.19 -15.71
N GLU A 143 -6.50 8.55 -16.38
CA GLU A 143 -5.10 8.96 -16.34
C GLU A 143 -4.94 10.41 -16.83
N ASN A 144 -5.56 10.74 -17.97
CA ASN A 144 -5.55 12.10 -18.53
C ASN A 144 -6.23 13.14 -17.61
N GLU A 145 -7.35 12.79 -16.98
CA GLU A 145 -8.04 13.66 -16.03
C GLU A 145 -7.14 14.02 -14.83
N SER A 146 -6.32 13.07 -14.36
CA SER A 146 -5.42 13.28 -13.23
C SER A 146 -4.00 13.77 -13.60
N ALA A 147 -3.69 13.88 -14.89
CA ALA A 147 -2.32 14.10 -15.37
C ALA A 147 -1.70 15.44 -14.93
N LYS A 148 -2.55 16.45 -14.69
CA LYS A 148 -2.14 17.78 -14.23
C LYS A 148 -1.96 17.87 -12.71
N ASN A 149 -2.36 16.86 -11.95
CA ASN A 149 -2.20 16.83 -10.50
C ASN A 149 -0.72 16.65 -10.16
N ASP A 150 -0.20 17.48 -9.26
CA ASP A 150 1.21 17.55 -8.86
C ASP A 150 1.45 17.07 -7.41
N GLY A 151 0.40 16.58 -6.74
CA GLY A 151 0.48 15.98 -5.42
C GLY A 151 1.07 14.57 -5.43
N MET A 152 0.40 13.63 -4.77
CA MET A 152 0.88 12.24 -4.73
C MET A 152 0.59 11.53 -6.05
N THR A 153 1.54 10.76 -6.59
CA THR A 153 1.33 9.86 -7.73
C THR A 153 1.11 8.42 -7.27
N VAL A 154 0.01 7.81 -7.69
CA VAL A 154 -0.30 6.39 -7.45
C VAL A 154 -0.13 5.60 -8.74
N TYR A 155 0.78 4.64 -8.73
CA TYR A 155 1.01 3.69 -9.80
C TYR A 155 0.12 2.45 -9.59
N VAL A 156 -0.90 2.30 -10.42
CA VAL A 156 -1.90 1.24 -10.31
C VAL A 156 -1.53 0.09 -11.25
N LEU A 157 -1.15 -1.05 -10.68
CA LEU A 157 -0.67 -2.23 -11.40
C LEU A 157 -1.82 -3.19 -11.68
N ILE A 158 -2.14 -3.39 -12.97
CA ILE A 158 -3.29 -4.20 -13.44
C ILE A 158 -2.81 -5.33 -14.35
N ASN A 159 -3.21 -6.57 -14.03
CA ASN A 159 -2.72 -7.80 -14.65
C ASN A 159 -1.19 -7.84 -14.74
N TYR A 160 -0.56 -7.39 -13.67
CA TYR A 160 0.87 -7.23 -13.60
C TYR A 160 1.60 -8.58 -13.50
N SER A 161 2.76 -8.68 -14.14
CA SER A 161 3.74 -9.73 -13.87
C SER A 161 5.15 -9.16 -13.93
N ALA A 162 6.02 -9.62 -13.03
CA ALA A 162 7.43 -9.22 -12.97
C ALA A 162 8.16 -9.49 -14.30
N ASP A 163 7.94 -10.66 -14.90
CA ASP A 163 8.53 -11.05 -16.20
C ASP A 163 8.15 -10.09 -17.33
N TRP A 164 6.87 -9.75 -17.43
CA TRP A 164 6.40 -8.78 -18.41
C TRP A 164 7.02 -7.40 -18.17
N ALA A 165 7.02 -6.95 -16.92
CA ALA A 165 7.56 -5.65 -16.55
C ALA A 165 9.07 -5.54 -16.82
N TYR A 166 9.81 -6.63 -16.59
CA TYR A 166 11.23 -6.74 -16.90
C TYR A 166 11.47 -6.66 -18.41
N ARG A 167 10.83 -7.52 -19.21
CA ARG A 167 11.03 -7.58 -20.67
C ARG A 167 10.66 -6.28 -21.38
N THR A 168 9.62 -5.60 -20.93
CA THR A 168 9.12 -4.37 -21.55
C THR A 168 9.76 -3.09 -20.98
N GLY A 169 10.49 -3.20 -19.87
CA GLY A 169 11.00 -2.04 -19.15
C GLY A 169 9.91 -1.14 -18.56
N ALA A 170 8.70 -1.66 -18.33
CA ALA A 170 7.52 -0.87 -17.92
C ALA A 170 7.75 -0.03 -16.65
N LEU A 171 8.64 -0.48 -15.76
CA LEU A 171 8.96 0.22 -14.52
C LEU A 171 10.17 1.16 -14.63
N LYS A 172 10.98 1.12 -15.70
CA LYS A 172 12.33 1.71 -15.72
C LYS A 172 12.38 3.17 -15.23
N LYS A 173 11.41 4.00 -15.63
CA LYS A 173 11.31 5.44 -15.29
C LYS A 173 10.50 5.76 -14.03
N LEU A 174 9.99 4.75 -13.32
CA LEU A 174 9.19 4.93 -12.10
C LEU A 174 10.09 4.96 -10.86
N PRO A 175 9.67 5.57 -9.73
CA PRO A 175 10.48 5.68 -8.51
C PRO A 175 10.70 4.32 -7.84
N ASN A 176 11.72 4.20 -7.00
CA ASN A 176 11.88 2.99 -6.18
C ASN A 176 10.83 2.96 -5.07
N ALA A 177 10.27 1.78 -4.81
CA ALA A 177 9.48 1.54 -3.61
C ALA A 177 10.42 1.09 -2.48
N ASN A 178 10.27 1.68 -1.30
CA ASN A 178 11.11 1.43 -0.13
C ASN A 178 10.37 0.72 1.01
N VAL A 179 9.09 0.42 0.83
CA VAL A 179 8.32 -0.43 1.76
C VAL A 179 7.39 -1.32 0.96
N ILE A 180 7.46 -2.63 1.17
CA ILE A 180 6.48 -3.58 0.65
C ILE A 180 5.44 -3.83 1.75
N ILE A 181 4.17 -3.73 1.40
CA ILE A 181 3.06 -4.02 2.30
C ILE A 181 2.36 -5.27 1.81
N LYS A 182 2.14 -6.22 2.71
CA LYS A 182 1.44 -7.45 2.38
C LYS A 182 0.37 -7.78 3.42
N HIS A 183 -0.85 -7.99 2.93
CA HIS A 183 -1.98 -8.41 3.73
C HIS A 183 -2.09 -9.95 3.77
N THR A 184 -2.55 -10.47 4.92
CA THR A 184 -2.96 -11.86 5.24
C THR A 184 -1.95 -12.99 5.04
N LYS A 185 -0.89 -12.79 4.25
CA LYS A 185 0.14 -13.79 3.95
C LYS A 185 1.51 -13.17 4.09
N GLY A 186 2.48 -13.88 4.65
CA GLY A 186 3.85 -13.38 4.84
C GLY A 186 4.74 -13.44 3.59
N GLN A 187 4.23 -13.91 2.45
CA GLN A 187 5.01 -14.16 1.24
C GLN A 187 4.66 -13.22 0.09
N VAL A 188 5.68 -12.84 -0.68
CA VAL A 188 5.56 -12.14 -1.96
C VAL A 188 5.95 -13.09 -3.07
N ASN A 189 4.99 -13.48 -3.89
CA ASN A 189 5.23 -14.38 -5.00
C ASN A 189 6.18 -13.72 -6.03
N GLU A 190 7.09 -14.49 -6.63
CA GLU A 190 8.09 -14.02 -7.60
C GLU A 190 7.49 -13.14 -8.70
N GLY A 191 6.37 -13.59 -9.30
CA GLY A 191 5.67 -12.84 -10.35
C GLY A 191 5.09 -11.49 -9.93
N LEU A 192 5.11 -11.13 -8.64
CA LEU A 192 4.59 -9.88 -8.10
C LEU A 192 5.70 -8.91 -7.64
N TRP A 193 6.97 -9.25 -7.81
CA TRP A 193 8.07 -8.32 -7.52
C TRP A 193 8.04 -7.11 -8.46
N LEU A 194 8.64 -5.99 -8.06
CA LEU A 194 8.92 -4.84 -8.93
C LEU A 194 10.41 -4.86 -9.34
N PRO A 195 10.78 -5.45 -10.51
CA PRO A 195 12.17 -5.60 -10.90
C PRO A 195 12.93 -4.28 -10.90
N GLY A 196 14.06 -4.25 -10.19
CA GLY A 196 14.93 -3.08 -10.08
C GLY A 196 14.35 -1.89 -9.30
N LYS A 197 13.22 -2.06 -8.59
CA LYS A 197 12.54 -0.99 -7.84
C LYS A 197 12.42 -1.23 -6.33
N LEU A 198 12.88 -2.38 -5.84
CA LEU A 198 12.78 -2.79 -4.43
C LEU A 198 14.14 -2.86 -3.75
N HIS A 199 15.11 -2.06 -4.20
CA HIS A 199 16.41 -1.98 -3.53
C HIS A 199 16.22 -1.31 -2.15
N ASN A 200 16.75 -1.92 -1.09
CA ASN A 200 16.72 -1.39 0.28
C ASN A 200 15.30 -1.19 0.85
N ASN A 201 14.38 -2.10 0.51
CA ASN A 201 13.00 -2.01 0.99
C ASN A 201 12.85 -2.57 2.42
N GLY A 202 11.96 -1.96 3.20
CA GLY A 202 11.34 -2.58 4.36
C GLY A 202 10.18 -3.49 3.97
N PHE A 203 9.69 -4.25 4.94
CA PHE A 203 8.50 -5.09 4.80
C PHE A 203 7.52 -4.79 5.93
N VAL A 204 6.24 -4.74 5.59
CA VAL A 204 5.11 -4.52 6.50
C VAL A 204 4.09 -5.61 6.23
N TYR A 205 3.92 -6.50 7.21
CA TYR A 205 2.89 -7.53 7.15
C TYR A 205 1.67 -7.10 7.96
N ALA A 206 0.50 -7.04 7.33
CA ALA A 206 -0.77 -6.81 8.00
C ALA A 206 -1.55 -8.13 8.09
N GLN A 207 -1.88 -8.56 9.31
CA GLN A 207 -2.64 -9.80 9.51
C GLN A 207 -4.05 -9.69 8.92
N ASN A 208 -4.66 -8.50 8.95
CA ASN A 208 -6.01 -8.26 8.46
C ASN A 208 -6.02 -8.02 6.94
N GLY A 209 -7.09 -8.40 6.24
CA GLY A 209 -7.25 -8.11 4.82
C GLY A 209 -7.53 -6.64 4.52
N SER A 210 -7.28 -6.25 3.27
CA SER A 210 -7.51 -4.91 2.73
C SER A 210 -8.98 -4.75 2.31
N SER A 211 -9.84 -4.48 3.29
CA SER A 211 -11.29 -4.23 3.14
C SER A 211 -11.64 -2.89 3.80
N SER A 212 -12.31 -1.98 3.08
CA SER A 212 -12.57 -0.62 3.57
C SER A 212 -13.44 -0.64 4.82
N ARG A 213 -14.49 -1.47 4.82
CA ARG A 213 -15.41 -1.65 5.96
C ARG A 213 -14.74 -2.01 7.27
N ASN A 214 -13.62 -2.72 7.20
CA ASN A 214 -12.94 -3.21 8.40
C ASN A 214 -11.89 -2.25 8.95
N TRP A 215 -11.52 -1.21 8.23
CA TRP A 215 -10.47 -0.29 8.65
C TRP A 215 -11.06 1.09 8.90
N THR A 216 -10.85 1.63 10.10
CA THR A 216 -11.16 3.03 10.39
C THR A 216 -10.06 3.94 9.87
N ASP A 217 -10.36 5.21 9.59
CA ASP A 217 -9.32 6.17 9.14
C ASP A 217 -8.22 6.34 10.19
N LYS A 218 -8.58 6.30 11.49
CA LYS A 218 -7.60 6.30 12.58
C LYS A 218 -6.62 5.13 12.43
N GLN A 219 -7.11 3.92 12.18
CA GLN A 219 -6.25 2.75 11.98
C GLN A 219 -5.37 2.89 10.73
N LEU A 220 -5.90 3.45 9.64
CA LEU A 220 -5.10 3.71 8.44
C LEU A 220 -3.97 4.73 8.70
N VAL A 221 -4.19 5.73 9.57
CA VAL A 221 -3.14 6.66 10.01
C VAL A 221 -2.04 5.94 10.81
N TYR A 222 -2.41 5.08 11.77
CA TYR A 222 -1.44 4.25 12.50
C TYR A 222 -0.68 3.31 11.56
N PHE A 223 -1.37 2.78 10.55
CA PHE A 223 -0.76 1.92 9.55
C PHE A 223 0.28 2.68 8.71
N ALA A 224 -0.03 3.90 8.26
CA ALA A 224 0.92 4.76 7.57
C ALA A 224 2.16 5.09 8.43
N ALA A 225 1.97 5.30 9.74
CA ALA A 225 3.10 5.54 10.65
C ALA A 225 4.02 4.31 10.78
N LEU A 226 3.46 3.10 10.73
CA LEU A 226 4.24 1.86 10.72
C LEU A 226 4.96 1.61 9.39
N MET A 227 4.38 2.03 8.26
CA MET A 227 5.09 2.03 6.97
C MET A 227 6.31 2.96 7.04
N LEU A 228 6.13 4.17 7.56
CA LEU A 228 7.23 5.11 7.76
C LEU A 228 8.31 4.55 8.69
N LYS A 229 7.91 3.92 9.81
CA LYS A 229 8.84 3.25 10.72
C LYS A 229 9.62 2.13 10.03
N SER A 230 8.96 1.30 9.22
CA SER A 230 9.59 0.22 8.47
C SER A 230 10.63 0.77 7.49
N MET A 231 10.31 1.85 6.76
CA MET A 231 11.26 2.56 5.90
C MET A 231 12.49 3.05 6.68
N ILE A 232 12.28 3.74 7.80
CA ILE A 232 13.35 4.29 8.64
C ILE A 232 14.27 3.17 9.16
N HIS A 233 13.69 2.04 9.57
CA HIS A 233 14.49 0.92 10.06
C HIS A 233 15.38 0.28 8.99
N HIS A 234 14.95 0.23 7.74
CA HIS A 234 15.68 -0.48 6.69
C HIS A 234 16.62 0.39 5.86
N GLN A 235 16.47 1.71 5.94
CA GLN A 235 17.34 2.62 5.21
C GLN A 235 18.80 2.48 5.63
N GLY A 236 19.69 2.40 4.64
CA GLY A 236 21.12 2.23 4.86
C GLY A 236 21.55 0.85 5.37
N GLN A 237 20.63 -0.12 5.51
CA GLN A 237 20.98 -1.45 6.00
C GLN A 237 21.51 -2.40 4.92
N GLN A 238 21.00 -2.30 3.69
CA GLN A 238 21.41 -3.17 2.59
C GLN A 238 22.58 -2.52 1.82
N TYR A 239 23.66 -3.28 1.66
CA TYR A 239 24.90 -2.94 0.93
C TYR A 239 25.72 -1.74 1.43
N GLN A 240 25.18 -0.90 2.32
CA GLN A 240 25.81 0.35 2.77
C GLN A 240 25.91 0.48 4.30
N LYS A 241 25.68 -0.61 5.04
CA LYS A 241 25.64 -0.56 6.50
C LYS A 241 27.04 -0.45 7.11
N SER A 242 27.30 0.69 7.73
CA SER A 242 28.39 0.87 8.69
C SER A 242 27.81 0.90 10.11
N TYR A 243 28.33 0.07 11.01
CA TYR A 243 27.94 0.11 12.41
C TYR A 243 28.59 1.29 13.12
N LYS A 244 27.82 2.02 13.92
CA LYS A 244 28.40 2.96 14.89
C LYS A 244 29.09 2.19 16.00
N GLU A 245 30.04 2.83 16.68
CA GLU A 245 30.71 2.25 17.85
C GLU A 245 29.67 1.79 18.90
N GLY A 246 29.81 0.55 19.39
CA GLY A 246 28.90 -0.08 20.35
C GLY A 246 27.56 -0.58 19.77
N GLU A 247 27.20 -0.22 18.53
CA GLU A 247 25.92 -0.64 17.92
C GLU A 247 25.87 -2.15 17.71
N LYS A 248 26.98 -2.75 17.27
CA LYS A 248 27.08 -4.19 17.01
C LYS A 248 26.91 -5.00 18.30
N GLU A 249 27.55 -4.57 19.37
CA GLU A 249 27.49 -5.18 20.70
C GLU A 249 26.07 -5.07 21.25
N TYR A 250 25.44 -3.90 21.12
CA TYR A 250 24.05 -3.68 21.52
C TYR A 250 23.08 -4.58 20.75
N ILE A 251 23.17 -4.63 19.41
CA ILE A 251 22.30 -5.48 18.59
C ILE A 251 22.47 -6.95 18.99
N ARG A 252 23.71 -7.41 19.15
CA ARG A 252 23.99 -8.79 19.56
C ARG A 252 23.42 -9.10 20.94
N ASP A 253 23.58 -8.20 21.91
CA ASP A 253 23.05 -8.38 23.27
C ASP A 253 21.52 -8.49 23.24
N MET A 254 20.85 -7.56 22.55
CA MET A 254 19.40 -7.52 22.46
C MET A 254 18.82 -8.72 21.69
N ARG A 255 19.47 -9.13 20.59
CA ARG A 255 18.97 -10.20 19.70
C ARG A 255 19.33 -11.61 20.18
N GLU A 256 20.58 -11.85 20.55
CA GLU A 256 21.11 -13.20 20.81
C GLU A 256 21.09 -13.56 22.30
N LYS A 257 21.32 -12.60 23.20
CA LYS A 257 21.42 -12.88 24.64
C LYS A 257 20.09 -12.66 25.35
N LYS A 258 19.47 -11.50 25.12
CA LYS A 258 18.20 -11.11 25.73
C LYS A 258 16.99 -11.60 24.93
N MET A 259 17.17 -11.96 23.67
CA MET A 259 16.11 -12.41 22.75
C MET A 259 14.88 -11.49 22.78
N VAL A 260 15.12 -10.17 22.71
CA VAL A 260 14.06 -9.18 22.86
C VAL A 260 13.07 -9.30 21.71
N PHE A 261 11.79 -9.43 22.07
CA PHE A 261 10.67 -9.40 21.14
C PHE A 261 9.87 -8.11 21.35
N VAL A 262 9.86 -7.24 20.34
CA VAL A 262 9.12 -5.96 20.43
C VAL A 262 7.64 -6.24 20.18
N HIS A 263 6.81 -5.99 21.17
CA HIS A 263 5.35 -6.02 21.04
C HIS A 263 4.75 -4.78 21.69
N LYS A 264 4.08 -3.94 20.89
CA LYS A 264 3.48 -2.68 21.34
C LYS A 264 2.00 -2.58 20.95
N LYS A 265 1.16 -2.27 21.93
CA LYS A 265 -0.23 -1.86 21.73
C LYS A 265 -0.31 -0.34 21.65
N LEU A 266 -0.72 0.19 20.50
CA LEU A 266 -0.80 1.63 20.25
C LEU A 266 -2.19 2.19 20.56
N LEU A 267 -3.21 1.33 20.59
CA LEU A 267 -4.58 1.64 21.01
C LEU A 267 -5.08 0.66 22.10
N PRO A 268 -6.00 1.07 22.99
CA PRO A 268 -6.43 0.25 24.14
C PRO A 268 -7.17 -1.04 23.77
N LYS A 269 -7.95 -1.02 22.67
CA LYS A 269 -8.75 -2.15 22.18
C LYS A 269 -8.42 -2.40 20.70
N PRO A 270 -7.21 -2.90 20.40
CA PRO A 270 -6.76 -3.01 19.03
C PRO A 270 -7.55 -4.10 18.28
N THR A 271 -7.82 -3.84 17.00
CA THR A 271 -8.44 -4.83 16.08
C THR A 271 -7.58 -5.10 14.85
N LYS A 272 -6.44 -4.42 14.75
CA LYS A 272 -5.41 -4.59 13.74
C LYS A 272 -4.12 -5.07 14.37
N ARG A 273 -3.43 -5.94 13.64
CA ARG A 273 -2.07 -6.36 13.96
C ARG A 273 -1.19 -6.24 12.73
N VAL A 274 -0.05 -5.59 12.93
CA VAL A 274 0.96 -5.39 11.90
C VAL A 274 2.32 -5.83 12.45
N VAL A 275 3.10 -6.49 11.60
CA VAL A 275 4.48 -6.87 11.88
C VAL A 275 5.39 -6.12 10.93
N ILE A 276 6.40 -5.46 11.49
CA ILE A 276 7.51 -4.89 10.74
C ILE A 276 8.81 -5.53 11.21
N PHE A 277 9.92 -5.20 10.56
CA PHE A 277 11.24 -5.77 10.87
C PHE A 277 12.22 -4.65 11.17
N SER A 278 13.15 -4.90 12.09
CA SER A 278 14.25 -4.00 12.42
C SER A 278 15.55 -4.77 12.58
N ASN A 279 16.63 -4.08 12.97
CA ASN A 279 17.91 -4.72 13.26
C ASN A 279 17.87 -5.69 14.46
N LEU A 280 16.83 -5.60 15.31
CA LEU A 280 16.62 -6.50 16.44
C LEU A 280 15.81 -7.74 16.07
N GLY A 281 15.04 -7.70 14.97
CA GLY A 281 14.16 -8.78 14.54
C GLY A 281 12.73 -8.29 14.23
N PRO A 282 11.72 -9.17 14.31
CA PRO A 282 10.33 -8.80 14.09
C PRO A 282 9.79 -7.93 15.23
N GLU A 283 8.95 -6.96 14.89
CA GLU A 283 8.25 -6.09 15.83
C GLU A 283 6.74 -6.14 15.57
N VAL A 284 5.96 -6.46 16.60
CA VAL A 284 4.49 -6.56 16.53
C VAL A 284 3.84 -5.28 17.06
N TYR A 285 2.94 -4.72 16.26
CA TYR A 285 2.17 -3.54 16.59
C TYR A 285 0.68 -3.82 16.48
N GLU A 286 -0.07 -3.42 17.52
CA GLU A 286 -1.52 -3.62 17.59
C GLU A 286 -2.24 -2.28 17.78
N PHE A 287 -3.28 -2.01 16.97
CA PHE A 287 -4.06 -0.76 16.98
C PHE A 287 -5.49 -0.95 16.48
#